data_AF-A0A7K1JFQ2-F1
#
_entry.id   AF-A0A7K1JFQ2-F1
#
_cell.length_a   1.000
_cell.length_b   1.000
_cell.length_c   1.000
_cell.angle_alpha   90.00
_cell.angle_beta   90.00
_cell.angle_gamma   90.00
#
_symmetry.space_group_name_H-M   'P 1'
#
loop_
_entity.id
_entity.type
_entity.pdbx_description
1 polymer ?
#
loop_
_entity_poly.entity_id
_entity_poly.type
_entity_poly.pdbx_seq_one_letter_code
_entity_poly.pdbx_strand_id
1 'polypeptide(L)'
;MPTDFDAHFTAFLESTVNLKQSRLDQLDARVAAITNAFKKDAEMGSRYKEHLPQGSWAHRTIINPVTESDEFDADILLHLENVPEWNDDPKIYLQQVRAAFKRSSQYKDKLQRKNRCVRISYANDCHVDVVPAVTLENGSQAIIFYRDNVFEDTNPVGFADWMKERDDISGGQLRRVIRLLKWLRDFKNTFTCPSVILTVMLGGRVQLWDTESAYSDIPTALVHLLEALDAWLTTYVGSPPLDDPSCPGVSFGHRWDDPVIIANFKSKIADYARWAREAYDLQGIDDAAALVAWQKLFGPEFAADEVKATRNDLVAAKVTRELAARVTVLPPADIAPDEEFIHDRYPVSAPRYSANIEATIIDLPRNNFLRKRRVVPKRRDLQFYLHTDTPEPYEVLWKVRNHGPEAARVAGGLRGQIRVGGNKTRNTHNESTLYRGSHYVEAYVVRDGVVVASDHHTVTIE
;
A
#
# COMPACT_ATOMS: atom_id res chain seq x y z
N MET A 1 -9.96 1.23 -35.50
CA MET A 1 -9.72 2.25 -34.46
C MET A 1 -8.57 1.76 -33.60
N PRO A 2 -7.69 2.65 -33.13
CA PRO A 2 -6.67 2.28 -32.16
C PRO A 2 -7.30 1.62 -30.93
N THR A 3 -6.62 0.65 -30.35
CA THR A 3 -7.05 0.01 -29.11
C THR A 3 -6.80 0.96 -27.95
N ASP A 4 -7.86 1.32 -27.21
CA ASP A 4 -7.70 2.02 -25.92
C ASP A 4 -7.17 1.00 -24.90
N PHE A 5 -5.84 0.96 -24.74
CA PHE A 5 -5.19 0.01 -23.84
C PHE A 5 -5.48 0.29 -22.38
N ASP A 6 -5.72 1.53 -21.96
CA ASP A 6 -6.15 1.81 -20.58
C ASP A 6 -7.52 1.17 -20.29
N ALA A 7 -8.47 1.33 -21.21
CA ALA A 7 -9.77 0.65 -21.12
C ALA A 7 -9.62 -0.88 -21.21
N HIS A 8 -8.66 -1.40 -21.99
CA HIS A 8 -8.41 -2.84 -22.12
C HIS A 8 -7.83 -3.44 -20.84
N PHE A 9 -6.86 -2.77 -20.21
CA PHE A 9 -6.32 -3.16 -18.91
C PHE A 9 -7.38 -3.04 -17.80
N THR A 10 -8.19 -1.98 -17.82
CA THR A 10 -9.33 -1.83 -16.90
C THR A 10 -10.31 -2.99 -17.05
N ALA A 11 -10.65 -3.36 -18.30
CA ALA A 11 -11.50 -4.50 -18.59
C ALA A 11 -10.91 -5.81 -18.05
N PHE A 12 -9.62 -6.06 -18.28
CA PHE A 12 -8.94 -7.26 -17.77
C PHE A 12 -8.95 -7.31 -16.24
N LEU A 13 -8.75 -6.17 -15.59
CA LEU A 13 -8.88 -6.07 -14.14
C LEU A 13 -10.30 -6.42 -13.67
N GLU A 14 -11.35 -5.87 -14.28
CA GLU A 14 -12.73 -6.07 -13.84
C GLU A 14 -13.29 -7.47 -14.17
N SER A 15 -12.97 -7.98 -15.35
CA SER A 15 -13.50 -9.27 -15.81
C SER A 15 -12.72 -10.46 -15.27
N THR A 16 -11.41 -10.32 -15.08
CA THR A 16 -10.53 -11.47 -14.78
C THR A 16 -9.80 -11.33 -13.44
N VAL A 17 -9.03 -10.26 -13.24
CA VAL A 17 -8.06 -10.21 -12.12
C VAL A 17 -8.72 -9.88 -10.79
N ASN A 18 -9.67 -8.96 -10.75
CA ASN A 18 -10.28 -8.51 -9.51
C ASN A 18 -11.24 -9.56 -8.97
N LEU A 19 -11.21 -9.76 -7.65
CA LEU A 19 -12.24 -10.54 -6.98
C LEU A 19 -13.60 -9.86 -7.23
N LYS A 20 -14.59 -10.64 -7.68
CA LYS A 20 -15.93 -10.13 -8.02
C LYS A 20 -16.60 -9.51 -6.81
N GLN A 21 -17.42 -8.47 -7.03
CA GLN A 21 -18.10 -7.74 -5.94
C GLN A 21 -18.94 -8.66 -5.04
N SER A 22 -19.67 -9.62 -5.62
CA SER A 22 -20.46 -10.59 -4.85
C SER A 22 -19.61 -11.44 -3.88
N ARG A 23 -18.36 -11.73 -4.22
CA ARG A 23 -17.41 -12.45 -3.36
C ARG A 23 -16.87 -11.55 -2.26
N LEU A 24 -16.65 -10.26 -2.54
CA LEU A 24 -16.31 -9.26 -1.52
C LEU A 24 -17.47 -9.07 -0.52
N ASP A 25 -18.71 -8.93 -1.00
CA ASP A 25 -19.90 -8.82 -0.14
C ASP A 25 -20.07 -10.07 0.74
N GLN A 26 -19.80 -11.25 0.16
CA GLN A 26 -19.80 -12.51 0.91
C GLN A 26 -18.71 -12.54 1.98
N LEU A 27 -17.51 -12.02 1.68
CA LEU A 27 -16.40 -11.92 2.63
C LEU A 27 -16.75 -10.97 3.79
N ASP A 28 -17.34 -9.81 3.49
CA ASP A 28 -17.82 -8.85 4.49
C ASP A 28 -18.84 -9.50 5.43
N ALA A 29 -19.82 -10.22 4.87
CA ALA A 29 -20.82 -10.96 5.64
C ALA A 29 -20.19 -12.04 6.53
N ARG A 30 -19.15 -12.74 6.05
CA ARG A 30 -18.41 -13.74 6.83
C ARG A 30 -17.66 -13.10 7.99
N VAL A 31 -16.95 -12.00 7.76
CA VAL A 31 -16.24 -11.27 8.82
C VAL A 31 -17.22 -10.77 9.87
N ALA A 32 -18.36 -10.20 9.46
CA ALA A 32 -19.41 -9.79 10.37
C ALA A 32 -19.94 -10.97 11.21
N ALA A 33 -20.17 -12.14 10.61
CA ALA A 33 -20.60 -13.33 11.32
C ALA A 33 -19.54 -13.84 12.32
N ILE A 34 -18.26 -13.89 11.91
CA ILE A 34 -17.12 -14.33 12.73
C ILE A 34 -17.00 -13.44 13.97
N THR A 35 -16.99 -12.12 13.78
CA THR A 35 -16.82 -11.18 14.90
C THR A 35 -18.04 -11.13 15.81
N ASN A 36 -19.26 -11.29 15.28
CA ASN A 36 -20.46 -11.42 16.09
C ASN A 36 -20.48 -12.72 16.92
N ALA A 37 -19.96 -13.82 16.39
CA ALA A 37 -19.83 -15.05 17.16
C ALA A 37 -18.79 -14.90 18.28
N PHE A 38 -17.67 -14.22 18.02
CA PHE A 38 -16.67 -13.93 19.04
C PHE A 38 -17.24 -13.08 20.18
N LYS A 39 -17.97 -12.00 19.86
CA LYS A 39 -18.64 -11.12 20.85
C LYS A 39 -19.65 -11.85 21.73
N LYS A 40 -20.27 -12.93 21.24
CA LYS A 40 -21.25 -13.73 21.98
C LYS A 40 -20.61 -14.80 22.87
N ASP A 41 -19.31 -15.03 22.75
CA ASP A 41 -18.62 -15.99 23.61
C ASP A 41 -18.67 -15.55 25.07
N ALA A 42 -19.07 -16.45 25.97
CA ALA A 42 -19.28 -16.11 27.38
C ALA A 42 -17.99 -15.78 28.13
N GLU A 43 -16.83 -16.27 27.67
CA GLU A 43 -15.54 -16.06 28.34
C GLU A 43 -14.75 -14.90 27.72
N MET A 44 -14.81 -14.75 26.40
CA MET A 44 -13.98 -13.79 25.64
C MET A 44 -14.76 -12.62 25.05
N GLY A 45 -16.08 -12.69 24.96
CA GLY A 45 -16.90 -11.67 24.31
C GLY A 45 -16.75 -10.28 24.94
N SER A 46 -16.65 -10.20 26.27
CA SER A 46 -16.44 -8.94 27.00
C SER A 46 -15.08 -8.29 26.75
N ARG A 47 -14.09 -9.06 26.29
CA ARG A 47 -12.73 -8.58 25.99
C ARG A 47 -12.59 -8.03 24.57
N TYR A 48 -13.61 -8.18 23.72
CA TYR A 48 -13.60 -7.58 22.39
C TYR A 48 -13.60 -6.05 22.50
N LYS A 49 -12.67 -5.38 21.82
CA LYS A 49 -12.68 -3.91 21.66
C LYS A 49 -13.15 -3.52 20.27
N GLU A 50 -12.42 -3.96 19.26
CA GLU A 50 -12.71 -3.68 17.86
C GLU A 50 -12.13 -4.77 16.95
N HIS A 51 -12.45 -4.68 15.67
CA HIS A 51 -11.74 -5.41 14.63
C HIS A 51 -11.50 -4.50 13.44
N LEU A 52 -10.37 -4.69 12.77
CA LEU A 52 -10.00 -3.92 11.59
C LEU A 52 -9.61 -4.86 10.45
N PRO A 53 -10.02 -4.57 9.20
CA PRO A 53 -9.45 -5.22 8.04
C PRO A 53 -7.92 -5.08 8.04
N GLN A 54 -7.22 -6.12 7.63
CA GLN A 54 -5.77 -6.13 7.43
C GLN A 54 -5.42 -6.71 6.06
N GLY A 55 -4.17 -6.51 5.64
CA GLY A 55 -3.58 -7.24 4.53
C GLY A 55 -4.19 -6.86 3.20
N SER A 56 -4.25 -7.81 2.28
CA SER A 56 -4.71 -7.53 0.92
C SER A 56 -6.17 -7.07 0.84
N TRP A 57 -6.98 -7.40 1.86
CA TRP A 57 -8.35 -6.91 2.00
C TRP A 57 -8.39 -5.41 2.33
N ALA A 58 -7.66 -4.99 3.37
CA ALA A 58 -7.55 -3.56 3.73
C ALA A 58 -6.96 -2.71 2.60
N HIS A 59 -5.95 -3.26 1.90
CA HIS A 59 -5.27 -2.59 0.80
C HIS A 59 -6.11 -2.61 -0.49
N ARG A 60 -7.22 -3.37 -0.53
CA ARG A 60 -8.00 -3.61 -1.74
C ARG A 60 -7.11 -4.16 -2.86
N THR A 61 -6.25 -5.12 -2.56
CA THR A 61 -5.38 -5.80 -3.53
C THR A 61 -5.65 -7.30 -3.59
N ILE A 62 -6.81 -7.76 -3.10
CA ILE A 62 -7.29 -9.13 -3.34
C ILE A 62 -7.48 -9.32 -4.84
N ILE A 63 -7.03 -10.46 -5.36
CA ILE A 63 -7.27 -10.88 -6.74
C ILE A 63 -8.16 -12.12 -6.74
N ASN A 64 -8.84 -12.36 -7.85
CA ASN A 64 -9.52 -13.61 -8.08
C ASN A 64 -8.48 -14.75 -8.11
N PRO A 65 -8.74 -15.90 -7.45
CA PRO A 65 -7.91 -17.09 -7.57
C PRO A 65 -7.63 -17.44 -9.05
N VAL A 66 -6.37 -17.72 -9.38
CA VAL A 66 -5.95 -17.97 -10.77
C VAL A 66 -6.13 -19.44 -11.14
N THR A 67 -5.79 -20.34 -10.22
CA THR A 67 -5.97 -21.79 -10.36
C THR A 67 -7.09 -22.30 -9.46
N GLU A 68 -7.62 -23.49 -9.74
CA GLU A 68 -8.66 -24.13 -8.91
C GLU A 68 -8.19 -24.43 -7.48
N SER A 69 -6.87 -24.53 -7.26
CA SER A 69 -6.27 -24.72 -5.94
C SER A 69 -6.03 -23.42 -5.17
N ASP A 70 -6.15 -22.27 -5.83
CA ASP A 70 -5.94 -20.99 -5.19
C ASP A 70 -7.18 -20.61 -4.36
N GLU A 71 -6.95 -20.17 -3.14
CA GLU A 71 -7.97 -19.57 -2.29
C GLU A 71 -7.64 -18.10 -2.07
N PHE A 72 -8.66 -17.25 -2.01
CA PHE A 72 -8.47 -15.88 -1.55
C PHE A 72 -8.59 -15.81 -0.02
N ASP A 73 -7.94 -14.82 0.56
CA ASP A 73 -7.81 -14.66 1.99
C ASP A 73 -8.22 -13.26 2.45
N ALA A 74 -8.65 -13.18 3.72
CA ALA A 74 -8.85 -11.93 4.42
C ALA A 74 -8.27 -12.01 5.82
N ASP A 75 -7.50 -11.00 6.18
CA ASP A 75 -6.96 -10.86 7.52
C ASP A 75 -7.83 -9.88 8.30
N ILE A 76 -8.15 -10.23 9.55
CA ILE A 76 -8.74 -9.29 10.50
C ILE A 76 -7.86 -9.18 11.74
N LEU A 77 -7.55 -7.94 12.10
CA LEU A 77 -6.93 -7.63 13.38
C LEU A 77 -8.03 -7.58 14.43
N LEU A 78 -8.06 -8.53 15.37
CA LEU A 78 -9.01 -8.60 16.47
C LEU A 78 -8.38 -7.96 17.71
N HIS A 79 -8.77 -6.72 18.00
CA HIS A 79 -8.23 -5.99 19.14
C HIS A 79 -8.96 -6.41 20.42
N LEU A 80 -8.19 -6.93 21.37
CA LEU A 80 -8.67 -7.37 22.66
C LEU A 80 -8.27 -6.40 23.77
N GLU A 81 -9.03 -6.45 24.86
CA GLU A 81 -8.59 -5.92 26.14
C GLU A 81 -7.29 -6.61 26.59
N ASN A 82 -6.34 -5.79 27.05
CA ASN A 82 -5.09 -6.27 27.61
C ASN A 82 -5.40 -6.92 28.97
N VAL A 83 -4.96 -8.16 29.14
CA VAL A 83 -5.04 -8.93 30.38
C VAL A 83 -3.62 -9.03 30.90
N PRO A 84 -3.22 -8.19 31.90
CA PRO A 84 -1.83 -8.12 32.36
C PRO A 84 -1.22 -9.48 32.73
N GLU A 85 -2.03 -10.37 33.29
CA GLU A 85 -1.63 -11.73 33.68
C GLU A 85 -1.24 -12.62 32.50
N TRP A 86 -1.65 -12.28 31.27
CA TRP A 86 -1.30 -13.02 30.06
C TRP A 86 -0.05 -12.48 29.37
N ASN A 87 0.49 -11.33 29.82
CA ASN A 87 1.61 -10.68 29.13
C ASN A 87 2.94 -11.42 29.31
N ASP A 88 3.08 -12.19 30.39
CA ASP A 88 4.22 -13.10 30.61
C ASP A 88 4.11 -14.40 29.78
N ASP A 89 2.92 -14.69 29.21
CA ASP A 89 2.68 -15.83 28.33
C ASP A 89 1.78 -15.45 27.12
N PRO A 90 2.28 -14.62 26.17
CA PRO A 90 1.47 -14.01 25.11
C PRO A 90 0.66 -14.99 24.26
N LYS A 91 1.11 -16.24 24.12
CA LYS A 91 0.37 -17.28 23.37
C LYS A 91 -1.03 -17.51 23.95
N ILE A 92 -1.28 -17.19 25.22
CA ILE A 92 -2.58 -17.33 25.87
C ILE A 92 -3.65 -16.55 25.08
N TYR A 93 -3.38 -15.34 24.61
CA TYR A 93 -4.35 -14.59 23.79
C TYR A 93 -4.80 -15.38 22.56
N LEU A 94 -3.87 -15.97 21.80
CA LEU A 94 -4.22 -16.79 20.63
C LEU A 94 -4.94 -18.09 21.02
N GLN A 95 -4.57 -18.71 22.14
CA GLN A 95 -5.25 -19.89 22.67
C GLN A 95 -6.69 -19.56 23.05
N GLN A 96 -6.93 -18.42 23.70
CA GLN A 96 -8.23 -17.97 24.13
C GLN A 96 -9.13 -17.56 22.97
N VAL A 97 -8.56 -16.89 21.95
CA VAL A 97 -9.29 -16.63 20.70
C VAL A 97 -9.73 -17.93 20.03
N ARG A 98 -8.83 -18.92 19.96
CA ARG A 98 -9.18 -20.24 19.42
C ARG A 98 -10.22 -20.96 20.28
N ALA A 99 -10.13 -20.86 21.61
CA ALA A 99 -11.07 -21.47 22.54
C ALA A 99 -12.49 -20.91 22.35
N ALA A 100 -12.62 -19.58 22.19
CA ALA A 100 -13.88 -18.93 21.88
C ALA A 100 -14.53 -19.50 20.62
N PHE A 101 -13.77 -19.61 19.53
CA PHE A 101 -14.32 -20.21 18.30
C PHE A 101 -14.57 -21.71 18.41
N LYS A 102 -13.83 -22.45 19.26
CA LYS A 102 -14.12 -23.87 19.55
C LYS A 102 -15.43 -24.08 20.29
N ARG A 103 -15.86 -23.12 21.11
CA ARG A 103 -17.18 -23.15 21.78
C ARG A 103 -18.33 -22.82 20.84
N SER A 104 -18.04 -22.19 19.70
CA SER A 104 -19.04 -21.94 18.65
C SER A 104 -19.31 -23.19 17.81
N SER A 105 -20.56 -23.66 17.81
CA SER A 105 -21.01 -24.75 16.94
C SER A 105 -20.80 -24.47 15.45
N GLN A 106 -20.80 -23.19 15.05
CA GLN A 106 -20.62 -22.75 13.67
C GLN A 106 -19.17 -22.87 13.17
N TYR A 107 -18.20 -22.69 14.07
CA TYR A 107 -16.79 -22.51 13.70
C TYR A 107 -15.86 -23.59 14.22
N LYS A 108 -16.24 -24.36 15.25
CA LYS A 108 -15.36 -25.33 15.93
C LYS A 108 -14.59 -26.29 15.00
N ASP A 109 -15.21 -26.71 13.90
CA ASP A 109 -14.66 -27.69 12.96
C ASP A 109 -13.95 -27.04 11.76
N LYS A 110 -13.84 -25.70 11.74
CA LYS A 110 -13.25 -24.89 10.66
C LYS A 110 -11.90 -24.27 11.03
N LEU A 111 -11.38 -24.59 12.22
CA LEU A 111 -10.28 -23.84 12.82
C LEU A 111 -8.92 -24.47 12.53
N GLN A 112 -8.00 -23.65 12.02
CA GLN A 112 -6.59 -23.96 11.98
C GLN A 112 -5.80 -22.91 12.74
N ARG A 113 -5.05 -23.33 13.77
CA ARG A 113 -4.12 -22.43 14.47
C ARG A 113 -2.88 -22.22 13.60
N LYS A 114 -2.53 -20.98 13.29
CA LYS A 114 -1.24 -20.60 12.71
C LYS A 114 -0.36 -19.95 13.80
N ASN A 115 0.78 -19.39 13.41
CA ASN A 115 1.67 -18.76 14.38
C ASN A 115 1.19 -17.38 14.83
N ARG A 116 0.41 -16.66 14.01
CA ARG A 116 -0.07 -15.30 14.32
C ARG A 116 -1.59 -15.18 14.35
N CYS A 117 -2.31 -16.18 13.87
CA CYS A 117 -3.76 -16.11 13.71
C CYS A 117 -4.45 -17.44 14.00
N VAL A 118 -5.75 -17.36 14.22
CA VAL A 118 -6.68 -18.47 14.10
C VAL A 118 -7.36 -18.34 12.74
N ARG A 119 -7.03 -19.26 11.84
CA ARG A 119 -7.62 -19.36 10.51
C ARG A 119 -8.97 -20.05 10.59
N ILE A 120 -9.99 -19.45 9.98
CA ILE A 120 -11.32 -20.01 9.79
C ILE A 120 -11.49 -20.30 8.30
N SER A 121 -11.55 -21.58 7.93
CA SER A 121 -11.63 -22.02 6.54
C SER A 121 -13.08 -22.22 6.07
N TYR A 122 -13.37 -21.73 4.86
CA TYR A 122 -14.57 -22.04 4.10
C TYR A 122 -14.14 -22.90 2.92
N ALA A 123 -14.41 -24.20 3.01
CA ALA A 123 -13.86 -25.20 2.08
C ALA A 123 -14.09 -24.83 0.61
N ASN A 124 -13.02 -24.96 -0.18
CA ASN A 124 -12.98 -24.70 -1.62
C ASN A 124 -13.41 -23.27 -2.00
N ASP A 125 -13.09 -22.30 -1.14
CA ASP A 125 -13.51 -20.92 -1.38
C ASP A 125 -12.53 -19.89 -0.82
N CYS A 126 -12.52 -19.70 0.50
CA CYS A 126 -11.70 -18.68 1.12
C CYS A 126 -11.37 -19.04 2.57
N HIS A 127 -10.43 -18.31 3.16
CA HIS A 127 -10.21 -18.35 4.60
C HIS A 127 -10.10 -16.95 5.20
N VAL A 128 -10.50 -16.84 6.47
CA VAL A 128 -10.37 -15.61 7.26
C VAL A 128 -9.38 -15.85 8.39
N ASP A 129 -8.32 -15.07 8.43
CA ASP A 129 -7.28 -15.14 9.44
C ASP A 129 -7.56 -14.12 10.55
N VAL A 130 -7.93 -14.62 11.73
CA VAL A 130 -8.21 -13.79 12.92
C VAL A 130 -6.92 -13.60 13.72
N VAL A 131 -6.32 -12.42 13.63
CA VAL A 131 -5.06 -12.05 14.28
C VAL A 131 -5.37 -11.34 15.60
N PRO A 132 -5.15 -11.96 16.78
CA PRO A 132 -5.29 -11.25 18.05
C PRO A 132 -4.26 -10.13 18.16
N ALA A 133 -4.72 -8.97 18.60
CA ALA A 133 -3.90 -7.81 18.90
C ALA A 133 -4.27 -7.19 20.25
N VAL A 134 -3.30 -6.57 20.90
CA VAL A 134 -3.49 -5.87 22.17
C VAL A 134 -2.72 -4.55 22.19
N THR A 135 -3.17 -3.63 23.04
CA THR A 135 -2.39 -2.45 23.40
C THR A 135 -1.78 -2.69 24.78
N LEU A 136 -0.45 -2.76 24.84
CA LEU A 136 0.29 -2.98 26.08
C LEU A 136 0.29 -1.70 26.95
N GLU A 137 0.70 -1.81 28.21
CA GLU A 137 0.70 -0.70 29.18
C GLU A 137 1.58 0.49 28.74
N ASN A 138 2.64 0.21 27.97
CA ASN A 138 3.50 1.23 27.37
C ASN A 138 2.84 1.95 26.17
N GLY A 139 1.61 1.58 25.81
CA GLY A 139 0.83 2.09 24.69
C GLY A 139 1.15 1.47 23.33
N SER A 140 2.11 0.52 23.23
CA SER A 140 2.42 -0.12 21.94
C SER A 140 1.31 -1.08 21.54
N GLN A 141 1.01 -1.12 20.23
CA GLN A 141 0.17 -2.15 19.66
C GLN A 141 1.04 -3.34 19.27
N ALA A 142 0.62 -4.53 19.66
CA ALA A 142 1.34 -5.76 19.38
C ALA A 142 0.38 -6.89 18.95
N ILE A 143 0.91 -7.79 18.14
CA ILE A 143 0.29 -9.08 17.83
C ILE A 143 1.06 -10.21 18.52
N ILE A 144 0.49 -11.40 18.51
CA ILE A 144 1.06 -12.57 19.17
C ILE A 144 1.80 -13.43 18.16
N PHE A 145 3.06 -13.77 18.46
CA PHE A 145 3.78 -14.84 17.77
C PHE A 145 3.85 -16.10 18.62
N TYR A 146 2.96 -17.03 18.33
CA TYR A 146 2.72 -18.23 19.13
C TYR A 146 3.93 -19.15 19.24
N ARG A 147 4.73 -19.29 18.17
CA ARG A 147 5.85 -20.23 18.11
C ARG A 147 6.89 -19.92 19.18
N ASP A 148 7.24 -18.63 19.29
CA ASP A 148 8.32 -18.15 20.15
C ASP A 148 7.77 -17.53 21.45
N ASN A 149 6.44 -17.48 21.58
CA ASN A 149 5.73 -16.96 22.74
C ASN A 149 6.09 -15.51 23.09
N VAL A 150 6.12 -14.66 22.07
CA VAL A 150 6.47 -13.24 22.22
C VAL A 150 5.39 -12.36 21.60
N PHE A 151 5.35 -11.12 22.05
CA PHE A 151 4.70 -10.04 21.31
C PHE A 151 5.58 -9.62 20.12
N GLU A 152 4.94 -9.38 18.99
CA GLU A 152 5.57 -8.72 17.85
C GLU A 152 4.95 -7.34 17.68
N ASP A 153 5.79 -6.31 17.66
CA ASP A 153 5.37 -4.98 17.27
C ASP A 153 4.90 -5.00 15.82
N THR A 154 3.73 -4.42 15.58
CA THR A 154 3.18 -4.28 14.23
C THR A 154 2.35 -3.02 14.15
N ASN A 155 2.25 -2.45 12.95
CA ASN A 155 1.34 -1.33 12.69
C ASN A 155 0.52 -1.58 11.41
N PRO A 156 -0.39 -2.58 11.38
CA PRO A 156 -1.14 -2.93 10.19
C PRO A 156 -1.99 -1.77 9.65
N VAL A 157 -2.49 -0.93 10.57
CA VAL A 157 -3.24 0.29 10.23
C VAL A 157 -2.31 1.29 9.53
N GLY A 158 -1.15 1.60 10.12
CA GLY A 158 -0.19 2.50 9.49
C GLY A 158 0.35 1.97 8.16
N PHE A 159 0.42 0.66 7.96
CA PHE A 159 0.79 0.07 6.68
C PHE A 159 -0.31 0.28 5.64
N ALA A 160 -1.58 0.09 6.02
CA ALA A 160 -2.70 0.38 5.14
C ALA A 160 -2.78 1.87 4.78
N ASP A 161 -2.52 2.76 5.73
CA ASP A 161 -2.46 4.21 5.51
C ASP A 161 -1.29 4.59 4.57
N TRP A 162 -0.10 4.01 4.79
CA TRP A 162 1.05 4.19 3.89
C TRP A 162 0.75 3.67 2.48
N MET A 163 0.13 2.50 2.34
CA MET A 163 -0.24 1.98 1.02
C MET A 163 -1.22 2.94 0.33
N LYS A 164 -2.27 3.37 1.05
CA LYS A 164 -3.26 4.32 0.53
C LYS A 164 -2.59 5.60 0.04
N GLU A 165 -1.67 6.16 0.82
CA GLU A 165 -0.90 7.34 0.47
C GLU A 165 -0.12 7.16 -0.84
N ARG A 166 0.63 6.06 -0.99
CA ARG A 166 1.33 5.74 -2.25
C ARG A 166 0.38 5.59 -3.42
N ASP A 167 -0.76 4.96 -3.17
CA ASP A 167 -1.76 4.75 -4.20
C ASP A 167 -2.45 6.06 -4.62
N ASP A 168 -2.73 6.96 -3.70
CA ASP A 168 -3.26 8.30 -3.97
C ASP A 168 -2.29 9.11 -4.85
N ILE A 169 -0.97 9.06 -4.56
CA ILE A 169 0.06 9.70 -5.41
C ILE A 169 -0.01 9.21 -6.86
N SER A 170 -0.22 7.90 -7.04
CA SER A 170 -0.33 7.28 -8.35
C SER A 170 -1.72 7.40 -8.99
N GLY A 171 -2.66 8.17 -8.43
CA GLY A 171 -4.04 8.25 -8.96
C GLY A 171 -4.79 6.91 -8.92
N GLY A 172 -4.44 6.03 -7.98
CA GLY A 172 -4.97 4.68 -7.88
C GLY A 172 -4.32 3.65 -8.81
N GLN A 173 -3.25 4.00 -9.53
CA GLN A 173 -2.58 3.05 -10.42
C GLN A 173 -1.75 2.01 -9.66
N LEU A 174 -1.15 2.35 -8.53
CA LEU A 174 -0.35 1.42 -7.72
C LEU A 174 -1.16 0.17 -7.36
N ARG A 175 -2.38 0.31 -6.83
CA ARG A 175 -3.22 -0.86 -6.47
C ARG A 175 -3.55 -1.72 -7.69
N ARG A 176 -3.75 -1.10 -8.86
CA ARG A 176 -4.03 -1.80 -10.11
C ARG A 176 -2.81 -2.60 -10.56
N VAL A 177 -1.63 -1.98 -10.52
CA VAL A 177 -0.34 -2.64 -10.84
C VAL A 177 -0.02 -3.76 -9.85
N ILE A 178 -0.26 -3.57 -8.54
CA ILE A 178 -0.09 -4.63 -7.54
C ILE A 178 -0.98 -5.84 -7.89
N ARG A 179 -2.26 -5.62 -8.24
CA ARG A 179 -3.16 -6.71 -8.64
C ARG A 179 -2.67 -7.41 -9.91
N LEU A 180 -2.21 -6.66 -10.91
CA LEU A 180 -1.62 -7.22 -12.14
C LEU A 180 -0.37 -8.06 -11.85
N LEU A 181 0.53 -7.62 -10.97
CA LEU A 181 1.72 -8.40 -10.63
C LEU A 181 1.42 -9.61 -9.74
N LYS A 182 0.40 -9.53 -8.88
CA LYS A 182 -0.11 -10.71 -8.16
C LYS A 182 -0.69 -11.73 -9.15
N TRP A 183 -1.49 -11.29 -10.12
CA TRP A 183 -1.97 -12.15 -11.19
C TRP A 183 -0.81 -12.77 -11.96
N LEU A 184 0.16 -11.96 -12.41
CA LEU A 184 1.32 -12.42 -13.16
C LEU A 184 2.12 -13.49 -12.37
N ARG A 185 2.34 -13.26 -11.07
CA ARG A 185 2.99 -14.21 -10.16
C ARG A 185 2.26 -15.55 -10.14
N ASP A 186 0.94 -15.52 -9.94
CA ASP A 186 0.13 -16.73 -9.72
C ASP A 186 -0.14 -17.46 -11.05
N PHE A 187 -0.33 -16.73 -12.15
CA PHE A 187 -0.50 -17.26 -13.50
C PHE A 187 0.79 -17.89 -14.05
N LYS A 188 1.92 -17.19 -13.96
CA LYS A 188 3.19 -17.70 -14.51
C LYS A 188 3.83 -18.72 -13.59
N ASN A 189 3.67 -18.55 -12.27
CA ASN A 189 4.33 -19.34 -11.24
C ASN A 189 5.85 -19.51 -11.48
N THR A 190 6.51 -18.44 -11.95
CA THR A 190 7.96 -18.46 -12.27
C THR A 190 8.83 -17.78 -11.21
N PHE A 191 8.23 -17.13 -10.22
CA PHE A 191 8.94 -16.54 -9.08
C PHE A 191 8.11 -16.64 -7.80
N THR A 192 8.78 -16.56 -6.65
CA THR A 192 8.13 -16.55 -5.32
C THR A 192 8.41 -15.23 -4.62
N CYS A 193 7.35 -14.52 -4.25
CA CYS A 193 7.42 -13.29 -3.48
C CYS A 193 6.15 -13.13 -2.63
N PRO A 194 6.26 -12.97 -1.29
CA PRO A 194 5.13 -12.62 -0.45
C PRO A 194 4.45 -11.33 -0.91
N SER A 195 3.12 -11.30 -0.86
CA SER A 195 2.33 -10.14 -1.35
C SER A 195 2.67 -8.83 -0.62
N VAL A 196 2.97 -8.89 0.69
CA VAL A 196 3.38 -7.71 1.46
C VAL A 196 4.72 -7.16 0.97
N ILE A 197 5.68 -8.02 0.63
CA ILE A 197 6.99 -7.60 0.12
C ILE A 197 6.85 -7.02 -1.28
N LEU A 198 6.03 -7.63 -2.15
CA LEU A 198 5.71 -7.06 -3.46
C LEU A 198 5.07 -5.67 -3.33
N THR A 199 4.17 -5.49 -2.37
CA THR A 199 3.51 -4.21 -2.06
C THR A 199 4.51 -3.17 -1.57
N VAL A 200 5.42 -3.53 -0.65
CA VAL A 200 6.48 -2.64 -0.16
C VAL A 200 7.40 -2.21 -1.29
N MET A 201 7.85 -3.17 -2.10
CA MET A 201 8.76 -2.90 -3.20
C MET A 201 8.12 -1.98 -4.25
N LEU A 202 6.88 -2.23 -4.68
CA LEU A 202 6.19 -1.38 -5.65
C LEU A 202 5.80 -0.02 -5.06
N GLY A 203 5.25 0.01 -3.84
CA GLY A 203 4.85 1.25 -3.18
C GLY A 203 6.04 2.18 -2.90
N GLY A 204 7.21 1.61 -2.59
CA GLY A 204 8.47 2.35 -2.46
C GLY A 204 9.03 2.87 -3.78
N ARG A 205 8.48 2.46 -4.94
CA ARG A 205 8.84 3.01 -6.26
C ARG A 205 7.91 4.12 -6.73
N VAL A 206 6.81 4.38 -6.05
CA VAL A 206 5.95 5.52 -6.39
C VAL A 206 6.65 6.84 -6.03
N GLN A 207 6.77 7.75 -7.00
CA GLN A 207 7.43 9.04 -6.86
C GLN A 207 6.47 10.21 -7.11
N LEU A 208 6.76 11.36 -6.53
CA LEU A 208 5.90 12.54 -6.55
C LEU A 208 6.09 13.47 -7.75
N TRP A 209 7.21 13.34 -8.45
CA TRP A 209 7.68 14.38 -9.36
C TRP A 209 7.28 14.19 -10.83
N ASP A 210 6.68 13.05 -11.16
CA ASP A 210 6.31 12.70 -12.52
C ASP A 210 4.94 12.01 -12.56
N THR A 211 4.05 12.34 -11.63
CA THR A 211 2.81 11.59 -11.43
C THR A 211 1.91 11.59 -12.67
N GLU A 212 1.84 12.70 -13.39
CA GLU A 212 1.03 12.82 -14.61
C GLU A 212 1.55 11.99 -15.77
N SER A 213 2.86 11.80 -15.90
CA SER A 213 3.44 11.02 -17.00
C SER A 213 3.69 9.56 -16.61
N ALA A 214 4.15 9.31 -15.39
CA ALA A 214 4.45 7.97 -14.89
C ALA A 214 3.19 7.16 -14.57
N TYR A 215 2.07 7.82 -14.22
CA TYR A 215 0.84 7.15 -13.77
C TYR A 215 -0.42 7.62 -14.52
N SER A 216 -0.25 8.13 -15.75
CA SER A 216 -1.35 8.63 -16.60
C SER A 216 -2.47 7.61 -16.79
N ASP A 217 -2.09 6.35 -16.98
CA ASP A 217 -2.95 5.22 -17.26
C ASP A 217 -2.32 3.91 -16.76
N ILE A 218 -3.07 2.81 -16.81
CA ILE A 218 -2.62 1.51 -16.30
C ILE A 218 -1.37 0.98 -17.03
N PRO A 219 -1.31 0.90 -18.38
CA PRO A 219 -0.14 0.37 -19.07
C PRO A 219 1.11 1.21 -18.81
N THR A 220 0.99 2.54 -18.77
CA THR A 220 2.11 3.43 -18.47
C THR A 220 2.63 3.21 -17.04
N ALA A 221 1.73 3.17 -16.05
CA ALA A 221 2.09 2.91 -14.66
C ALA A 221 2.72 1.54 -14.45
N LEU A 222 2.22 0.51 -15.13
CA LEU A 222 2.76 -0.84 -15.05
C LEU A 222 4.21 -0.90 -15.54
N VAL A 223 4.48 -0.32 -16.72
CA VAL A 223 5.83 -0.31 -17.30
C VAL A 223 6.76 0.51 -16.42
N HIS A 224 6.36 1.71 -16.03
CA HIS A 224 7.17 2.59 -15.20
C HIS A 224 7.54 1.92 -13.87
N LEU A 225 6.58 1.31 -13.17
CA LEU A 225 6.83 0.67 -11.87
C LEU A 225 7.66 -0.62 -12.01
N LEU A 226 7.51 -1.38 -13.10
CA LEU A 226 8.36 -2.55 -13.36
C LEU A 226 9.81 -2.14 -13.64
N GLU A 227 10.04 -1.12 -14.46
CA GLU A 227 11.37 -0.61 -14.76
C GLU A 227 12.03 0.03 -13.53
N ALA A 228 11.27 0.81 -12.77
CA ALA A 228 11.74 1.37 -11.50
C ALA A 228 12.09 0.27 -10.49
N LEU A 229 11.31 -0.80 -10.43
CA LEU A 229 11.59 -1.95 -9.58
C LEU A 229 12.85 -2.69 -10.03
N ASP A 230 12.99 -2.99 -11.31
CA ASP A 230 14.18 -3.62 -11.88
C ASP A 230 15.45 -2.79 -11.60
N ALA A 231 15.40 -1.50 -11.95
CA ALA A 231 16.50 -0.57 -11.71
C ALA A 231 16.93 -0.56 -10.24
N TRP A 232 15.97 -0.48 -9.31
CA TRP A 232 16.28 -0.53 -7.88
C TRP A 232 16.86 -1.87 -7.44
N LEU A 233 16.29 -3.00 -7.88
CA LEU A 233 16.78 -4.33 -7.51
C LEU A 233 18.23 -4.60 -7.96
N THR A 234 18.65 -4.03 -9.10
CA THR A 234 20.02 -4.17 -9.63
C THR A 234 21.07 -3.43 -8.81
N THR A 235 20.67 -2.46 -7.97
CA THR A 235 21.61 -1.75 -7.07
C THR A 235 22.08 -2.61 -5.90
N TYR A 236 21.40 -3.73 -5.63
CA TYR A 236 21.71 -4.65 -4.54
C TYR A 236 22.26 -5.97 -5.09
N VAL A 237 23.36 -6.47 -4.52
CA VAL A 237 23.85 -7.83 -4.83
C VAL A 237 22.91 -8.88 -4.22
N GLY A 238 22.54 -8.72 -2.95
CA GLY A 238 21.64 -9.60 -2.21
C GLY A 238 20.21 -9.07 -2.08
N SER A 239 19.54 -9.40 -0.97
CA SER A 239 18.23 -8.84 -0.64
C SER A 239 18.35 -7.33 -0.40
N PRO A 240 17.48 -6.49 -0.98
CA PRO A 240 17.40 -5.09 -0.61
C PRO A 240 16.87 -4.94 0.84
N PRO A 241 17.07 -3.78 1.49
CA PRO A 241 16.38 -3.49 2.75
C PRO A 241 14.87 -3.47 2.52
N LEU A 242 14.15 -4.22 3.37
CA LEU A 242 12.69 -4.37 3.32
C LEU A 242 12.06 -3.87 4.61
N ASP A 243 12.39 -2.64 5.00
CA ASP A 243 11.87 -2.02 6.21
C ASP A 243 10.34 -1.90 6.15
N ASP A 244 9.69 -2.07 7.30
CA ASP A 244 8.26 -1.84 7.42
C ASP A 244 8.00 -0.33 7.43
N PRO A 245 7.39 0.25 6.38
CA PRO A 245 7.18 1.70 6.28
C PRO A 245 6.24 2.24 7.36
N SER A 246 5.53 1.35 8.07
CA SER A 246 4.62 1.69 9.16
C SER A 246 5.22 1.52 10.55
N CYS A 247 6.35 0.82 10.66
CA CYS A 247 6.95 0.43 11.94
C CYS A 247 8.48 0.60 11.90
N PRO A 248 8.99 1.81 12.24
CA PRO A 248 10.43 2.07 12.24
C PRO A 248 11.21 1.06 13.10
N GLY A 249 12.30 0.54 12.56
CA GLY A 249 13.14 -0.48 13.20
C GLY A 249 12.70 -1.93 12.98
N VAL A 250 11.56 -2.16 12.31
CA VAL A 250 11.09 -3.49 11.92
C VAL A 250 11.32 -3.70 10.43
N SER A 251 11.70 -4.94 10.05
CA SER A 251 11.96 -5.30 8.67
C SER A 251 11.26 -6.62 8.28
N PHE A 252 10.78 -6.69 7.05
CA PHE A 252 10.26 -7.90 6.41
C PHE A 252 11.36 -8.80 5.84
N GLY A 253 12.64 -8.42 5.92
CA GLY A 253 13.75 -9.15 5.31
C GLY A 253 13.78 -10.65 5.65
N HIS A 254 13.49 -11.00 6.91
CA HIS A 254 13.41 -12.39 7.40
C HIS A 254 12.32 -13.24 6.72
N ARG A 255 11.40 -12.64 5.94
CA ARG A 255 10.35 -13.34 5.19
C ARG A 255 10.77 -13.67 3.76
N TRP A 256 11.93 -13.15 3.32
CA TRP A 256 12.42 -13.24 1.95
C TRP A 256 13.93 -12.99 1.92
N ASP A 257 14.66 -13.95 2.50
CA ASP A 257 16.12 -13.92 2.70
C ASP A 257 16.87 -15.00 1.90
N ASP A 258 16.16 -15.93 1.25
CA ASP A 258 16.77 -16.96 0.41
C ASP A 258 17.40 -16.35 -0.86
N PRO A 259 18.74 -16.43 -1.02
CA PRO A 259 19.44 -15.81 -2.15
C PRO A 259 19.03 -16.36 -3.52
N VAL A 260 18.62 -17.63 -3.61
CA VAL A 260 18.19 -18.27 -4.86
C VAL A 260 16.81 -17.74 -5.26
N ILE A 261 15.89 -17.63 -4.30
CA ILE A 261 14.56 -17.04 -4.53
C ILE A 261 14.70 -15.57 -4.97
N ILE A 262 15.56 -14.80 -4.29
CA ILE A 262 15.80 -13.39 -4.61
C ILE A 262 16.42 -13.25 -6.00
N ALA A 263 17.46 -14.03 -6.33
CA ALA A 263 18.10 -13.97 -7.64
C ALA A 263 17.13 -14.31 -8.78
N ASN A 264 16.30 -15.34 -8.60
CA ASN A 264 15.27 -15.69 -9.57
C ASN A 264 14.22 -14.57 -9.71
N PHE A 265 13.76 -13.98 -8.61
CA PHE A 265 12.83 -12.84 -8.65
C PHE A 265 13.41 -11.67 -9.44
N LYS A 266 14.65 -11.26 -9.17
CA LYS A 266 15.32 -10.18 -9.92
C LYS A 266 15.37 -10.48 -11.41
N SER A 267 15.79 -11.70 -11.77
CA SER A 267 15.81 -12.13 -13.17
C SER A 267 14.44 -12.05 -13.84
N LYS A 268 13.37 -12.45 -13.14
CA LYS A 268 12.01 -12.39 -13.68
C LYS A 268 11.45 -10.97 -13.78
N ILE A 269 11.72 -10.11 -12.81
CA ILE A 269 11.33 -8.70 -12.90
C ILE A 269 12.03 -8.02 -14.08
N ALA A 270 13.33 -8.28 -14.32
CA ALA A 270 14.05 -7.78 -15.49
C ALA A 270 13.42 -8.26 -16.81
N ASP A 271 13.09 -9.56 -16.91
CA ASP A 271 12.40 -10.11 -18.07
C ASP A 271 11.05 -9.43 -18.32
N TYR A 272 10.27 -9.20 -17.25
CA TYR A 272 8.93 -8.62 -17.33
C TYR A 272 8.93 -7.13 -17.60
N ALA A 273 9.87 -6.38 -17.04
CA ALA A 273 10.06 -4.96 -17.37
C ALA A 273 10.33 -4.79 -18.87
N ARG A 274 11.26 -5.60 -19.42
CA ARG A 274 11.56 -5.60 -20.86
C ARG A 274 10.33 -5.97 -21.71
N TRP A 275 9.62 -7.04 -21.36
CA TRP A 275 8.44 -7.45 -22.15
C TRP A 275 7.30 -6.43 -22.05
N ALA A 276 7.12 -5.78 -20.91
CA ALA A 276 6.10 -4.73 -20.74
C ALA A 276 6.46 -3.50 -21.59
N ARG A 277 7.74 -3.09 -21.61
CA ARG A 277 8.25 -2.02 -22.46
C ARG A 277 8.05 -2.34 -23.94
N GLU A 278 8.45 -3.53 -24.38
CA GLU A 278 8.23 -4.00 -25.76
C GLU A 278 6.75 -3.94 -26.17
N ALA A 279 5.84 -4.38 -25.28
CA ALA A 279 4.40 -4.33 -25.55
C ALA A 279 3.86 -2.89 -25.60
N TYR A 280 4.34 -2.04 -24.71
CA TYR A 280 3.95 -0.63 -24.63
C TYR A 280 4.40 0.18 -25.84
N ASP A 281 5.64 -0.03 -26.30
CA ASP A 281 6.21 0.70 -27.44
C ASP A 281 5.51 0.36 -28.76
N LEU A 282 4.82 -0.79 -28.83
CA LEU A 282 3.99 -1.17 -29.98
C LEU A 282 2.61 -0.48 -29.99
N GLN A 283 2.13 0.05 -28.86
CA GLN A 283 0.79 0.66 -28.78
C GLN A 283 0.69 1.90 -29.68
N GLY A 284 -0.38 2.02 -30.44
CA GLY A 284 -0.59 3.09 -31.42
C GLY A 284 0.23 2.93 -32.71
N ILE A 285 1.19 1.99 -32.76
CA ILE A 285 1.99 1.65 -33.95
C ILE A 285 1.45 0.36 -34.58
N ASP A 286 1.37 -0.71 -33.79
CA ASP A 286 0.81 -2.01 -34.16
C ASP A 286 0.08 -2.61 -32.95
N ASP A 287 -1.17 -2.19 -32.74
CA ASP A 287 -1.99 -2.63 -31.61
C ASP A 287 -2.23 -4.14 -31.60
N ALA A 288 -2.21 -4.80 -32.75
CA ALA A 288 -2.35 -6.25 -32.82
C ALA A 288 -1.11 -6.94 -32.26
N ALA A 289 0.08 -6.48 -32.63
CA ALA A 289 1.33 -6.95 -32.04
C ALA A 289 1.45 -6.59 -30.56
N ALA A 290 1.04 -5.38 -30.16
CA ALA A 290 1.00 -4.95 -28.76
C ALA A 290 0.12 -5.87 -27.91
N LEU A 291 -1.07 -6.23 -28.41
CA LEU A 291 -1.97 -7.16 -27.72
C LEU A 291 -1.33 -8.54 -27.53
N VAL A 292 -0.66 -9.08 -28.56
CA VAL A 292 0.07 -10.35 -28.47
C VAL A 292 1.21 -10.26 -27.46
N ALA A 293 1.93 -9.15 -27.44
CA ALA A 293 3.01 -8.90 -26.48
C ALA A 293 2.47 -8.82 -25.03
N TRP A 294 1.34 -8.16 -24.80
CA TRP A 294 0.69 -8.14 -23.47
C TRP A 294 0.16 -9.52 -23.05
N GLN A 295 -0.39 -10.31 -23.98
CA GLN A 295 -0.80 -11.69 -23.71
C GLN A 295 0.37 -12.58 -23.27
N LYS A 296 1.59 -12.31 -23.76
CA LYS A 296 2.80 -13.03 -23.29
C LYS A 296 3.01 -12.86 -21.78
N LEU A 297 2.70 -11.69 -21.23
CA LEU A 297 2.74 -11.42 -19.79
C LEU A 297 1.54 -12.04 -19.08
N PHE A 298 0.33 -11.66 -19.48
CA PHE A 298 -0.88 -11.89 -18.67
C PHE A 298 -1.68 -13.14 -19.01
N GLY A 299 -1.30 -13.84 -20.08
CA GLY A 299 -1.97 -15.05 -20.52
C GLY A 299 -3.02 -14.82 -21.61
N PRO A 300 -3.60 -15.91 -22.15
CA PRO A 300 -4.70 -15.82 -23.12
C PRO A 300 -5.92 -15.07 -22.57
N GLU A 301 -6.12 -15.08 -21.24
CA GLU A 301 -7.20 -14.40 -20.53
C GLU A 301 -7.20 -12.89 -20.81
N PHE A 302 -6.02 -12.29 -21.03
CA PHE A 302 -5.90 -10.87 -21.37
C PHE A 302 -6.57 -10.50 -22.69
N ALA A 303 -6.79 -11.45 -23.60
CA ALA A 303 -7.54 -11.22 -24.84
C ALA A 303 -8.79 -12.11 -24.95
N ALA A 304 -9.33 -12.57 -23.81
CA ALA A 304 -10.60 -13.27 -23.78
C ALA A 304 -11.75 -12.37 -24.29
N ASP A 305 -12.81 -12.99 -24.79
CA ASP A 305 -13.93 -12.23 -25.37
C ASP A 305 -14.68 -11.40 -24.32
N GLU A 306 -14.70 -11.84 -23.06
CA GLU A 306 -15.25 -11.06 -21.93
C GLU A 306 -14.45 -9.76 -21.71
N VAL A 307 -13.12 -9.79 -21.84
CA VAL A 307 -12.27 -8.59 -21.75
C VAL A 307 -12.59 -7.64 -22.90
N LYS A 308 -12.70 -8.15 -24.13
CA LYS A 308 -13.04 -7.33 -25.31
C LYS A 308 -14.42 -6.68 -25.18
N ALA A 309 -15.42 -7.44 -24.71
CA ALA A 309 -16.76 -6.93 -24.48
C ALA A 309 -16.77 -5.84 -23.41
N THR A 310 -16.18 -6.10 -22.23
CA THR A 310 -16.08 -5.14 -21.12
C THR A 310 -15.34 -3.87 -21.55
N ARG A 311 -14.26 -3.98 -22.32
CA ARG A 311 -13.54 -2.82 -22.88
C ARG A 311 -14.45 -1.98 -23.77
N ASN A 312 -15.23 -2.60 -24.65
CA ASN A 312 -16.12 -1.86 -25.55
C ASN A 312 -17.17 -1.07 -24.76
N ASP A 313 -17.71 -1.64 -23.68
CA ASP A 313 -18.63 -0.97 -22.77
C ASP A 313 -17.97 0.22 -22.04
N LEU A 314 -16.72 0.03 -21.56
CA LEU A 314 -15.95 1.09 -20.91
C LEU A 314 -15.66 2.26 -21.86
N VAL A 315 -15.25 1.97 -23.10
CA VAL A 315 -15.00 3.01 -24.12
C VAL A 315 -16.29 3.77 -24.45
N ALA A 316 -17.41 3.07 -24.62
CA ALA A 316 -18.71 3.71 -24.85
C ALA A 316 -19.14 4.62 -23.67
N ALA A 317 -18.94 4.16 -22.44
CA ALA A 317 -19.22 4.93 -21.24
C ALA A 317 -18.30 6.17 -21.11
N LYS A 318 -17.02 6.05 -21.45
CA LYS A 318 -16.04 7.15 -21.43
C LYS A 318 -16.45 8.28 -22.36
N VAL A 319 -16.82 7.97 -23.61
CA VAL A 319 -17.34 8.96 -24.59
C VAL A 319 -18.56 9.69 -24.04
N THR A 320 -19.47 8.98 -23.38
CA THR A 320 -20.68 9.56 -22.77
C THR A 320 -20.33 10.52 -21.61
N ARG A 321 -19.36 10.16 -20.77
CA ARG A 321 -18.90 11.02 -19.66
C ARG A 321 -18.16 12.27 -20.13
N GLU A 322 -17.27 12.13 -21.11
CA GLU A 322 -16.51 13.26 -21.68
C GLU A 322 -17.44 14.29 -22.33
N LEU A 323 -18.53 13.83 -22.94
CA LEU A 323 -19.57 14.71 -23.48
C LEU A 323 -20.33 15.47 -22.37
N ALA A 324 -20.47 14.89 -21.18
CA ALA A 324 -21.12 15.49 -20.02
C ALA A 324 -20.19 16.38 -19.17
N ALA A 325 -18.87 16.17 -19.21
CA ALA A 325 -17.89 16.78 -18.30
C ALA A 325 -17.39 18.18 -18.70
N ARG A 326 -18.08 18.90 -19.58
CA ARG A 326 -17.72 20.29 -19.88
C ARG A 326 -18.10 21.19 -18.69
N VAL A 327 -17.05 21.64 -17.98
CA VAL A 327 -16.97 22.57 -16.85
C VAL A 327 -16.96 21.89 -15.47
N THR A 328 -15.75 21.66 -14.96
CA THR A 328 -15.50 21.56 -13.51
C THR A 328 -14.38 22.54 -13.17
N VAL A 329 -14.69 23.59 -12.42
CA VAL A 329 -13.71 24.52 -11.85
C VAL A 329 -13.28 23.93 -10.51
N LEU A 330 -11.97 23.79 -10.29
CA LEU A 330 -11.45 23.36 -8.98
C LEU A 330 -11.91 24.35 -7.89
N PRO A 331 -12.36 23.86 -6.72
CA PRO A 331 -12.79 24.75 -5.65
C PRO A 331 -11.60 25.58 -5.13
N PRO A 332 -11.79 26.87 -4.77
CA PRO A 332 -10.71 27.77 -4.35
C PRO A 332 -9.87 27.30 -3.15
N ALA A 333 -10.37 26.36 -2.34
CA ALA A 333 -9.68 25.81 -1.18
C ALA A 333 -8.51 24.86 -1.53
N ASP A 334 -8.42 24.43 -2.78
CA ASP A 334 -7.38 23.50 -3.26
C ASP A 334 -6.22 24.21 -3.98
N ILE A 335 -6.37 25.51 -4.28
CA ILE A 335 -5.35 26.31 -4.99
C ILE A 335 -4.42 26.97 -3.96
N ALA A 336 -3.17 26.53 -3.88
CA ALA A 336 -2.11 27.27 -3.20
C ALA A 336 -1.41 28.20 -4.22
N PRO A 337 -1.53 29.53 -4.08
CA PRO A 337 -1.11 30.48 -5.12
C PRO A 337 0.41 30.48 -5.38
N ASP A 338 1.20 30.10 -4.37
CA ASP A 338 2.66 30.05 -4.43
C ASP A 338 3.18 28.59 -4.32
N GLU A 339 2.39 27.61 -4.77
CA GLU A 339 2.83 26.21 -4.77
C GLU A 339 3.95 25.99 -5.80
N GLU A 340 5.02 25.32 -5.38
CA GLU A 340 6.12 24.93 -6.25
C GLU A 340 6.09 23.42 -6.47
N PHE A 341 6.53 23.00 -7.67
CA PHE A 341 6.68 21.60 -8.02
C PHE A 341 8.14 21.29 -8.33
N ILE A 342 8.59 20.11 -7.92
CA ILE A 342 10.01 19.78 -7.97
C ILE A 342 10.53 19.64 -9.41
N HIS A 343 9.69 19.17 -10.35
CA HIS A 343 10.05 19.01 -11.76
C HIS A 343 10.31 20.34 -12.46
N ASP A 344 9.77 21.45 -11.94
CA ASP A 344 10.05 22.80 -12.46
C ASP A 344 11.46 23.28 -12.05
N ARG A 345 12.04 22.70 -11.00
CA ARG A 345 13.29 23.15 -10.38
C ARG A 345 14.49 22.27 -10.70
N TYR A 346 14.26 20.96 -10.87
CA TYR A 346 15.33 19.99 -11.07
C TYR A 346 14.94 18.95 -12.13
N PRO A 347 15.90 18.51 -12.96
CA PRO A 347 15.73 17.31 -13.75
C PRO A 347 15.42 16.12 -12.85
N VAL A 348 14.50 15.27 -13.31
CA VAL A 348 14.09 14.05 -12.61
C VAL A 348 14.63 12.83 -13.33
N SER A 349 15.06 11.82 -12.58
CA SER A 349 15.51 10.54 -13.15
C SER A 349 14.69 9.38 -12.59
N ALA A 350 14.77 8.22 -13.25
CA ALA A 350 14.20 6.99 -12.70
C ALA A 350 14.71 6.78 -11.27
N PRO A 351 13.84 6.48 -10.29
CA PRO A 351 14.21 6.40 -8.88
C PRO A 351 15.25 5.29 -8.68
N ARG A 352 16.49 5.67 -8.35
CA ARG A 352 17.60 4.74 -8.08
C ARG A 352 17.76 4.43 -6.58
N TYR A 353 17.23 5.32 -5.75
CA TYR A 353 17.39 5.30 -4.30
C TYR A 353 16.03 5.40 -3.62
N SER A 354 15.99 5.06 -2.34
CA SER A 354 14.83 5.09 -1.46
C SER A 354 14.92 6.31 -0.54
N ALA A 355 13.78 6.94 -0.28
CA ALA A 355 13.64 7.92 0.79
C ALA A 355 12.39 7.61 1.61
N ASN A 356 12.47 7.83 2.92
CA ASN A 356 11.38 7.61 3.86
C ASN A 356 11.34 8.74 4.91
N ILE A 357 10.20 9.42 5.00
CA ILE A 357 9.90 10.42 6.03
C ILE A 357 9.32 9.70 7.23
N GLU A 358 10.11 9.68 8.29
CA GLU A 358 9.67 9.38 9.63
C GLU A 358 9.12 10.67 10.27
N ALA A 359 7.90 10.63 10.81
CA ALA A 359 7.29 11.78 11.46
C ALA A 359 6.92 11.46 12.91
N THR A 360 7.26 12.36 13.84
CA THR A 360 7.05 12.20 15.29
C THR A 360 6.43 13.45 15.91
N ILE A 361 5.65 13.28 16.99
CA ILE A 361 5.15 14.37 17.83
C ILE A 361 6.19 14.65 18.92
N ILE A 362 6.75 15.86 18.94
CA ILE A 362 7.87 16.23 19.82
C ILE A 362 7.48 16.13 21.30
N ASP A 363 6.25 16.54 21.64
CA ASP A 363 5.80 16.66 23.03
C ASP A 363 5.39 15.32 23.68
N LEU A 364 5.55 14.19 22.98
CA LEU A 364 5.13 12.88 23.47
C LEU A 364 6.34 11.94 23.68
N PRO A 365 6.50 11.36 24.89
CA PRO A 365 7.68 10.58 25.23
C PRO A 365 7.70 9.15 24.66
N ARG A 366 6.55 8.58 24.24
CA ARG A 366 6.43 7.22 23.66
C ARG A 366 5.29 7.15 22.65
N ASN A 367 5.41 6.26 21.65
CA ASN A 367 4.44 6.12 20.53
C ASN A 367 4.04 7.46 19.92
N ASN A 368 5.06 8.28 19.67
CA ASN A 368 4.94 9.61 19.12
C ASN A 368 4.96 9.61 17.58
N PHE A 369 5.25 8.47 16.94
CA PHE A 369 5.18 8.36 15.48
C PHE A 369 3.79 8.70 14.94
N LEU A 370 3.74 9.59 13.95
CA LEU A 370 2.48 10.02 13.34
C LEU A 370 1.78 8.86 12.63
N ARG A 371 2.52 7.96 11.96
CA ARG A 371 1.92 6.77 11.32
C ARG A 371 1.26 5.80 12.30
N LYS A 372 1.51 5.92 13.61
CA LYS A 372 0.78 5.17 14.66
C LYS A 372 -0.50 5.88 15.11
N ARG A 373 -0.76 7.11 14.65
CA ARG A 373 -1.87 7.99 15.03
C ARG A 373 -2.59 8.47 13.77
N ARG A 374 -3.82 8.00 13.55
CA ARG A 374 -4.65 8.40 12.38
C ARG A 374 -4.85 9.91 12.27
N VAL A 375 -4.87 10.60 13.41
CA VAL A 375 -5.17 12.02 13.53
C VAL A 375 -4.29 12.64 14.61
N VAL A 376 -3.82 13.87 14.37
CA VAL A 376 -3.07 14.66 15.34
C VAL A 376 -3.93 15.83 15.84
N PRO A 377 -3.99 16.10 17.14
CA PRO A 377 -4.66 17.29 17.65
C PRO A 377 -3.99 18.57 17.14
N LYS A 378 -4.75 19.66 17.06
CA LYS A 378 -4.16 21.00 16.90
C LYS A 378 -3.12 21.33 17.98
N ARG A 379 -2.20 22.25 17.65
CA ARG A 379 -1.18 22.82 18.55
C ARG A 379 -0.23 21.76 19.13
N ARG A 380 0.22 20.87 18.26
CA ARG A 380 1.31 19.93 18.51
C ARG A 380 2.48 20.29 17.62
N ASP A 381 3.68 20.09 18.15
CA ASP A 381 4.89 20.21 17.37
C ASP A 381 5.28 18.85 16.79
N LEU A 382 5.55 18.86 15.49
CA LEU A 382 5.90 17.71 14.69
C LEU A 382 7.36 17.81 14.25
N GLN A 383 8.05 16.68 14.22
CA GLN A 383 9.38 16.53 13.65
C GLN A 383 9.35 15.47 12.56
N PHE A 384 9.80 15.83 11.38
CA PHE A 384 10.00 14.99 10.22
C PHE A 384 11.49 14.73 10.04
N TYR A 385 11.87 13.47 9.90
CA TYR A 385 13.23 13.03 9.65
C TYR A 385 13.26 12.19 8.36
N LEU A 386 14.16 12.53 7.44
CA LEU A 386 14.34 11.78 6.19
C LEU A 386 15.43 10.74 6.31
N HIS A 387 15.05 9.46 6.21
CA HIS A 387 15.94 8.34 5.96
C HIS A 387 16.11 8.14 4.45
N THR A 388 17.33 7.93 3.98
CA THR A 388 17.58 7.62 2.56
C THR A 388 18.81 6.74 2.40
N ASP A 389 18.77 5.84 1.42
CA ASP A 389 19.92 5.03 0.99
C ASP A 389 20.79 5.76 -0.07
N THR A 390 20.46 7.01 -0.41
CA THR A 390 21.22 7.82 -1.37
C THR A 390 22.64 8.07 -0.85
N PRO A 391 23.70 7.68 -1.60
CA PRO A 391 25.08 7.91 -1.18
C PRO A 391 25.41 9.41 -1.18
N GLU A 392 26.22 9.84 -0.20
CA GLU A 392 26.76 11.19 -0.17
C GLU A 392 27.69 11.47 -1.37
N PRO A 393 27.81 12.74 -1.81
CA PRO A 393 27.06 13.91 -1.33
C PRO A 393 25.63 13.98 -1.91
N TYR A 394 24.66 14.40 -1.10
CA TYR A 394 23.32 14.74 -1.57
C TYR A 394 22.73 15.97 -0.85
N GLU A 395 21.74 16.60 -1.48
CA GLU A 395 20.91 17.65 -0.92
C GLU A 395 19.51 17.14 -0.63
N VAL A 396 18.81 17.75 0.32
CA VAL A 396 17.41 17.45 0.62
C VAL A 396 16.60 18.72 0.47
N LEU A 397 15.49 18.63 -0.26
CA LEU A 397 14.50 19.69 -0.39
C LEU A 397 13.23 19.27 0.34
N TRP A 398 12.59 20.19 1.06
CA TRP A 398 11.34 19.93 1.78
C TRP A 398 10.20 20.79 1.24
N LYS A 399 9.01 20.20 1.11
CA LYS A 399 7.75 20.89 0.80
C LYS A 399 6.74 20.61 1.89
N VAL A 400 5.98 21.63 2.28
CA VAL A 400 4.86 21.49 3.22
C VAL A 400 3.63 22.11 2.59
N ARG A 401 2.62 21.29 2.34
CA ARG A 401 1.37 21.71 1.73
C ARG A 401 0.24 21.67 2.74
N ASN A 402 -0.32 22.84 2.98
CA ASN A 402 -1.52 22.99 3.80
C ASN A 402 -2.74 23.19 2.91
N HIS A 403 -3.69 22.26 2.91
CA HIS A 403 -4.95 22.41 2.18
C HIS A 403 -6.15 22.43 3.14
N GLY A 404 -7.28 22.91 2.64
CA GLY A 404 -8.54 22.92 3.38
C GLY A 404 -8.99 24.30 3.86
N PRO A 405 -10.27 24.39 4.28
CA PRO A 405 -10.96 25.67 4.50
C PRO A 405 -10.41 26.47 5.69
N GLU A 406 -9.79 25.82 6.67
CA GLU A 406 -9.17 26.54 7.79
C GLU A 406 -7.86 27.22 7.38
N ALA A 407 -7.00 26.50 6.64
CA ALA A 407 -5.77 27.06 6.09
C ALA A 407 -6.06 28.21 5.10
N ALA A 408 -7.11 28.06 4.28
CA ALA A 408 -7.54 29.07 3.30
C ALA A 408 -8.01 30.40 3.92
N ARG A 409 -8.43 30.41 5.20
CA ARG A 409 -8.85 31.64 5.90
C ARG A 409 -7.67 32.47 6.41
N VAL A 410 -6.46 31.93 6.40
CA VAL A 410 -5.26 32.60 6.90
C VAL A 410 -4.41 33.02 5.70
N ALA A 411 -4.02 34.29 5.63
CA ALA A 411 -3.12 34.78 4.59
C ALA A 411 -1.78 34.01 4.64
N GLY A 412 -1.38 33.41 3.53
CA GLY A 412 -0.21 32.52 3.47
C GLY A 412 -0.40 31.15 4.15
N GLY A 413 -1.62 30.83 4.60
CA GLY A 413 -1.95 29.55 5.25
C GLY A 413 -1.90 28.37 4.28
N LEU A 414 -2.29 28.58 3.02
CA LEU A 414 -2.15 27.62 1.91
C LEU A 414 -0.70 27.60 1.39
N ARG A 415 0.20 26.98 2.15
CA ARG A 415 1.60 26.74 1.78
C ARG A 415 1.73 25.70 0.67
N GLY A 416 2.87 25.70 -0.03
CA GLY A 416 3.26 24.72 -1.04
C GLY A 416 4.67 24.91 -1.62
N GLN A 417 5.48 25.82 -1.07
CA GLN A 417 6.82 26.14 -1.55
C GLN A 417 7.84 25.04 -1.20
N ILE A 418 8.88 24.88 -2.03
CA ILE A 418 9.99 23.95 -1.83
C ILE A 418 11.19 24.72 -1.23
N ARG A 419 11.81 24.17 -0.17
CA ARG A 419 12.97 24.78 0.51
C ARG A 419 14.16 23.84 0.53
N VAL A 420 15.36 24.39 0.38
CA VAL A 420 16.62 23.65 0.51
C VAL A 420 16.93 23.44 1.98
N GLY A 421 17.10 22.18 2.37
CA GLY A 421 17.32 21.75 3.75
C GLY A 421 16.08 21.85 4.64
N GLY A 422 16.03 21.03 5.68
CA GLY A 422 15.05 21.18 6.74
C GLY A 422 15.41 22.34 7.67
N ASN A 423 14.44 22.82 8.46
CA ASN A 423 14.64 23.93 9.38
C ASN A 423 15.42 23.57 10.67
N LYS A 424 15.81 22.31 10.87
CA LYS A 424 16.65 21.85 11.99
C LYS A 424 17.98 21.29 11.51
N THR A 425 17.95 20.39 10.54
CA THR A 425 19.13 19.88 9.81
C THR A 425 18.76 19.68 8.34
N ARG A 426 19.72 19.34 7.47
CA ARG A 426 19.42 18.97 6.07
C ARG A 426 18.29 17.93 5.99
N ASN A 427 18.34 16.88 6.81
CA ASN A 427 17.39 15.78 6.81
C ASN A 427 16.29 15.92 7.89
N THR A 428 16.19 17.05 8.60
CA THR A 428 15.23 17.20 9.69
C THR A 428 14.46 18.51 9.59
N HIS A 429 13.14 18.40 9.53
CA HIS A 429 12.22 19.52 9.40
C HIS A 429 11.13 19.46 10.47
N ASN A 430 10.86 20.58 11.14
CA ASN A 430 9.82 20.70 12.15
C ASN A 430 8.63 21.52 11.62
N GLU A 431 7.41 21.13 11.98
CA GLU A 431 6.18 21.88 11.69
C GLU A 431 5.21 21.83 12.87
N SER A 432 4.19 22.68 12.86
CA SER A 432 3.16 22.75 13.92
C SER A 432 1.76 22.49 13.37
N THR A 433 0.91 21.81 14.12
CA THR A 433 -0.47 21.46 13.68
C THR A 433 -1.47 22.61 13.87
N LEU A 434 -1.37 23.67 13.05
CA LEU A 434 -2.15 24.90 13.23
C LEU A 434 -3.54 24.91 12.58
N TYR A 435 -3.76 24.12 11.54
CA TYR A 435 -5.00 24.13 10.75
C TYR A 435 -5.61 22.73 10.76
N ARG A 436 -6.93 22.62 10.96
CA ARG A 436 -7.61 21.34 10.75
C ARG A 436 -7.68 21.04 9.27
N GLY A 437 -7.62 19.76 8.95
CA GLY A 437 -7.67 19.26 7.59
C GLY A 437 -6.63 18.18 7.36
N SER A 438 -6.62 17.67 6.14
CA SER A 438 -5.51 16.88 5.64
C SER A 438 -4.45 17.86 5.12
N HIS A 439 -3.19 17.58 5.37
CA HIS A 439 -2.02 18.32 4.89
C HIS A 439 -0.95 17.29 4.52
N TYR A 440 0.15 17.72 3.92
CA TYR A 440 1.26 16.80 3.68
C TYR A 440 2.63 17.48 3.73
N VAL A 441 3.64 16.67 3.98
CA VAL A 441 5.06 17.02 3.90
C VAL A 441 5.72 16.13 2.85
N GLU A 442 6.55 16.71 2.00
CA GLU A 442 7.34 15.97 1.02
C GLU A 442 8.81 16.29 1.21
N ALA A 443 9.64 15.31 0.88
CA ALA A 443 11.08 15.44 0.85
C ALA A 443 11.61 14.90 -0.46
N TYR A 444 12.55 15.62 -1.07
CA TYR A 444 13.20 15.25 -2.33
C TYR A 444 14.70 15.19 -2.11
N VAL A 445 15.33 14.09 -2.50
CA VAL A 445 16.78 13.91 -2.43
C VAL A 445 17.38 14.22 -3.80
N VAL A 446 18.30 15.18 -3.84
CA VAL A 446 18.99 15.63 -5.05
C VAL A 446 20.45 15.22 -4.99
N ARG A 447 20.92 14.58 -6.05
CA ARG A 447 22.33 14.20 -6.21
C ARG A 447 22.77 14.50 -7.63
N ASP A 448 23.96 15.09 -7.76
CA ASP A 448 24.54 15.51 -9.05
C ASP A 448 23.57 16.37 -9.89
N GLY A 449 22.79 17.21 -9.21
CA GLY A 449 21.82 18.12 -9.83
C GLY A 449 20.51 17.47 -10.30
N VAL A 450 20.25 16.20 -9.94
CA VAL A 450 19.08 15.43 -10.37
C VAL A 450 18.34 14.88 -9.15
N VAL A 451 17.00 14.85 -9.20
CA VAL A 451 16.19 14.20 -8.16
C VAL A 451 16.30 12.68 -8.31
N VAL A 452 16.67 11.99 -7.22
CA VAL A 452 16.97 10.55 -7.24
C VAL A 452 16.12 9.71 -6.28
N ALA A 453 15.48 10.34 -5.29
CA ALA A 453 14.53 9.72 -4.37
C ALA A 453 13.58 10.77 -3.77
N SER A 454 12.34 10.41 -3.43
CA SER A 454 11.43 11.28 -2.67
C SER A 454 10.58 10.49 -1.71
N ASP A 455 9.97 11.21 -0.78
CA ASP A 455 8.86 10.68 -0.01
C ASP A 455 7.78 11.73 0.25
N HIS A 456 6.58 11.25 0.54
CA HIS A 456 5.39 12.00 0.94
C HIS A 456 4.93 11.50 2.31
N HIS A 457 4.43 12.41 3.13
CA HIS A 457 3.84 12.10 4.43
C HIS A 457 2.58 12.93 4.65
N THR A 458 1.41 12.29 4.60
CA THR A 458 0.11 12.90 4.93
C THR A 458 -0.01 13.13 6.43
N VAL A 459 -0.53 14.28 6.81
CA VAL A 459 -0.82 14.67 8.20
C VAL A 459 -2.27 15.12 8.31
N THR A 460 -3.09 14.34 9.02
CA THR A 460 -4.48 14.71 9.30
C THR A 460 -4.59 15.37 10.66
N ILE A 461 -5.15 16.59 10.72
CA ILE A 461 -5.28 17.38 11.94
C ILE A 461 -6.76 17.59 12.29
N GLU A 462 -7.11 17.30 13.55
CA GLU A 462 -8.40 17.62 14.18
C GLU A 462 -8.26 18.50 15.42
#